data_AF-A0A6M0RIA8-F1
#
_entry.id   AF-A0A6M0RIA8-F1
#
_cell.length_a   1.000
_cell.length_b   1.000
_cell.length_c   1.000
_cell.angle_alpha   90.00
_cell.angle_beta   90.00
_cell.angle_gamma   90.00
#
_symmetry.space_group_name_H-M   'P 1'
#
loop_
_entity.id
_entity.type
_entity.pdbx_description
1 polymer ?
#
loop_
_entity_poly.entity_id
_entity_poly.type
_entity_poly.pdbx_seq_one_letter_code
_entity_poly.pdbx_strand_id
1 'polypeptide(L)'
;MPRKPSNDDPDKPTKSRVRFIFEPDRSSPNGVTYSWLIHRTYKGKEKAATAARAFWLPFAYKDTGKHSEAELKDLARQSIIRMEEQIQHLRETFGIEPPPSESDQPEFPAISPMAVPTGEISLLAQDDLLNDFSDVL
;
A
#
# COMPACT_ATOMS: atom_id res chain seq x y z
N MET A 1 -9.05 -48.35 -32.49
CA MET A 1 -10.17 -47.48 -32.04
C MET A 1 -9.83 -46.05 -32.41
N PRO A 2 -10.66 -45.33 -33.20
CA PRO A 2 -10.42 -43.92 -33.51
C PRO A 2 -10.82 -43.06 -32.30
N ARG A 3 -9.96 -42.12 -31.90
CA ARG A 3 -10.30 -41.12 -30.86
C ARG A 3 -11.33 -40.15 -31.44
N LYS A 4 -12.43 -39.95 -30.71
CA LYS A 4 -13.44 -38.92 -30.98
C LYS A 4 -12.76 -37.55 -30.91
N PRO A 5 -12.97 -36.63 -31.86
CA PRO A 5 -12.53 -35.24 -31.69
C PRO A 5 -13.26 -34.63 -30.49
N SER A 6 -12.51 -34.00 -29.59
CA SER A 6 -13.06 -33.15 -28.54
C SER A 6 -13.80 -32.01 -29.21
N ASN A 7 -15.11 -31.90 -28.99
CA ASN A 7 -15.86 -30.69 -29.29
C ASN A 7 -15.39 -29.61 -28.30
N ASP A 8 -14.35 -28.88 -28.69
CA ASP A 8 -14.09 -27.57 -28.09
C ASP A 8 -15.17 -26.63 -28.63
N ASP A 9 -16.11 -26.31 -27.74
CA ASP A 9 -17.21 -25.36 -27.93
C ASP A 9 -16.62 -23.98 -28.31
N PRO A 10 -16.80 -23.48 -29.55
CA PRO A 10 -16.15 -22.25 -30.00
C PRO A 10 -16.71 -20.97 -29.33
N ASP A 11 -17.81 -21.09 -28.59
CA ASP A 11 -18.54 -19.96 -27.98
C ASP A 11 -18.29 -19.77 -26.48
N LYS A 12 -17.36 -20.50 -25.85
CA LYS A 12 -16.97 -20.14 -24.48
C LYS A 12 -16.09 -18.89 -24.53
N PRO A 13 -16.52 -17.75 -23.93
CA PRO A 13 -15.62 -16.62 -23.76
C PRO A 13 -14.45 -17.10 -22.91
N THR A 14 -13.30 -17.27 -23.55
CA THR A 14 -12.05 -17.58 -22.88
C THR A 14 -11.74 -16.37 -22.02
N LYS A 15 -12.08 -16.47 -20.72
CA LYS A 15 -11.78 -15.42 -19.74
C LYS A 15 -10.28 -15.14 -19.84
N SER A 16 -9.93 -14.00 -20.42
CA SER A 16 -8.53 -13.61 -20.60
C SER A 16 -7.90 -13.47 -19.22
N ARG A 17 -6.82 -14.22 -18.99
CA ARG A 17 -6.12 -14.22 -17.71
C ARG A 17 -5.10 -13.09 -17.73
N VAL A 18 -5.15 -12.20 -16.76
CA VAL A 18 -4.10 -11.18 -16.57
C VAL A 18 -2.88 -11.86 -15.95
N ARG A 19 -1.70 -11.59 -16.51
CA ARG A 19 -0.41 -12.04 -15.96
C ARG A 19 0.43 -10.82 -15.59
N PHE A 20 0.78 -10.72 -14.31
CA PHE A 20 1.72 -9.75 -13.79
C PHE A 20 2.99 -10.48 -13.38
N ILE A 21 4.11 -10.21 -14.07
CA ILE A 21 5.40 -10.86 -13.82
C ILE A 21 6.34 -9.83 -13.20
N PHE A 22 6.89 -10.17 -12.04
CA PHE A 22 7.93 -9.40 -11.36
C PHE A 22 8.95 -10.38 -10.78
N GLU A 23 10.23 -10.24 -11.17
CA GLU A 23 11.30 -11.20 -10.88
C GLU A 23 12.40 -10.53 -10.04
N PRO A 24 12.17 -10.31 -8.74
CA PRO A 24 13.16 -9.69 -7.88
C PRO A 24 14.36 -10.63 -7.64
N ASP A 25 15.54 -10.05 -7.47
CA ASP A 25 16.72 -10.79 -7.03
C ASP A 25 16.44 -11.53 -5.71
N ARG A 26 16.94 -12.76 -5.56
CA ARG A 26 16.65 -13.62 -4.39
C ARG A 26 17.14 -13.04 -3.07
N SER A 27 18.19 -12.24 -3.08
CA SER A 27 18.75 -11.59 -1.89
C SER A 27 18.05 -10.28 -1.55
N SER A 28 17.30 -9.70 -2.49
CA SER A 28 16.50 -8.50 -2.23
C SER A 28 15.38 -8.79 -1.22
N PRO A 29 14.87 -7.76 -0.51
CA PRO A 29 13.72 -7.93 0.38
C PRO A 29 12.52 -8.61 -0.31
N ASN A 30 12.20 -8.21 -1.54
CA ASN A 30 11.12 -8.83 -2.32
C ASN A 30 11.40 -10.30 -2.64
N GLY A 31 12.64 -10.65 -3.00
CA GLY A 31 13.05 -12.03 -3.27
C GLY A 31 12.95 -12.93 -2.06
N VAL A 32 13.41 -12.46 -0.90
CA VAL A 32 13.29 -13.18 0.38
C VAL A 32 11.82 -13.40 0.74
N THR A 33 11.00 -12.35 0.68
CA THR A 33 9.57 -12.43 1.01
C THR A 33 8.81 -13.39 0.09
N TYR A 34 8.99 -13.28 -1.23
CA TYR A 34 8.26 -14.13 -2.18
C TYR A 34 8.74 -15.58 -2.14
N SER A 35 10.05 -15.81 -1.97
CA SER A 35 10.59 -17.15 -1.74
C SER A 35 9.96 -17.78 -0.50
N TRP A 36 9.89 -17.04 0.60
CA TRP A 36 9.25 -17.50 1.83
C TRP A 36 7.75 -17.80 1.62
N LEU A 37 7.00 -16.91 0.96
CA LEU A 37 5.58 -17.14 0.68
C LEU A 37 5.35 -18.39 -0.17
N ILE A 38 6.17 -18.60 -1.21
CA ILE A 38 6.05 -19.75 -2.12
C ILE A 38 6.35 -21.07 -1.40
N HIS A 39 7.39 -21.10 -0.55
CA HIS A 39 7.91 -22.36 0.00
C HIS A 39 7.45 -22.66 1.43
N ARG A 40 7.05 -21.65 2.21
CA ARG A 40 6.74 -21.79 3.64
C ARG A 40 5.28 -21.55 3.98
N THR A 41 4.46 -21.12 3.03
CA THR A 41 3.04 -20.87 3.28
C THR A 41 2.13 -21.58 2.29
N TYR A 42 1.04 -22.17 2.80
CA TYR A 42 -0.03 -22.61 1.93
C TYR A 42 -0.63 -21.40 1.21
N LYS A 43 -0.81 -21.53 -0.12
CA LYS A 43 -1.38 -20.48 -0.99
C LYS A 43 -0.62 -19.14 -0.96
N GLY A 44 0.71 -19.15 -0.84
CA GLY A 44 1.53 -17.93 -0.79
C GLY A 44 1.29 -16.93 -1.92
N LYS A 45 1.05 -17.40 -3.16
CA LYS A 45 0.70 -16.53 -4.30
C LYS A 45 -0.63 -15.80 -4.10
N GLU A 46 -1.66 -16.49 -3.57
CA GLU A 46 -2.96 -15.88 -3.27
C GLU A 46 -2.80 -14.85 -2.13
N LYS A 47 -1.98 -15.15 -1.12
CA LYS A 47 -1.68 -14.22 -0.02
C LYS A 47 -0.99 -12.95 -0.52
N ALA A 48 0.05 -13.09 -1.34
CA ALA A 48 0.74 -11.96 -1.95
C ALA A 48 -0.22 -11.08 -2.78
N ALA A 49 -1.04 -11.72 -3.61
CA ALA A 49 -2.04 -11.00 -4.41
C ALA A 49 -3.11 -10.32 -3.54
N THR A 50 -3.51 -10.95 -2.43
CA THR A 50 -4.48 -10.37 -1.48
C THR A 50 -3.91 -9.16 -0.76
N ALA A 51 -2.65 -9.22 -0.32
CA ALA A 51 -1.96 -8.10 0.31
C ALA A 51 -1.82 -6.91 -0.66
N ALA A 52 -1.37 -7.16 -1.89
CA ALA A 52 -1.29 -6.11 -2.91
C ALA A 52 -2.68 -5.52 -3.23
N ARG A 53 -3.69 -6.39 -3.38
CA ARG A 53 -5.07 -5.96 -3.65
C ARG A 53 -5.64 -5.09 -2.52
N ALA A 54 -5.36 -5.41 -1.26
CA ALA A 54 -5.92 -4.68 -0.12
C ALA A 54 -5.66 -3.17 -0.23
N PHE A 55 -4.47 -2.76 -0.66
CA PHE A 55 -4.13 -1.35 -0.83
C PHE A 55 -4.55 -0.78 -2.20
N TRP A 56 -4.25 -1.49 -3.30
CA TRP A 56 -4.37 -0.90 -4.65
C TRP A 56 -5.78 -0.95 -5.26
N LEU A 57 -6.68 -1.80 -4.73
CA LEU A 57 -7.99 -2.03 -5.33
C LEU A 57 -8.87 -0.76 -5.45
N PRO A 58 -9.00 0.11 -4.43
CA PRO A 58 -9.83 1.30 -4.55
C PRO A 58 -9.33 2.26 -5.63
N PHE A 59 -8.00 2.40 -5.77
CA PHE A 59 -7.39 3.23 -6.81
C PHE A 59 -7.63 2.66 -8.21
N ALA A 60 -7.44 1.36 -8.38
CA ALA A 60 -7.71 0.69 -9.65
C ALA A 60 -9.18 0.85 -10.08
N TYR A 61 -10.12 0.75 -9.13
CA TYR A 61 -11.55 0.92 -9.42
C TYR A 61 -11.92 2.38 -9.71
N LYS A 62 -11.29 3.33 -9.01
CA LYS A 62 -11.44 4.77 -9.27
C LYS A 62 -11.01 5.12 -10.69
N ASP A 63 -9.88 4.59 -11.16
CA ASP A 63 -9.34 4.85 -12.49
C ASP A 63 -10.27 4.37 -13.63
N THR A 64 -11.10 3.35 -13.38
CA THR A 64 -12.05 2.87 -14.40
C THR A 64 -13.17 3.87 -14.72
N GLY A 65 -13.47 4.81 -13.81
CA GLY A 65 -14.61 5.73 -13.94
C GLY A 65 -16.00 5.08 -13.91
N LYS A 66 -16.09 3.78 -13.58
CA LYS A 66 -17.34 2.99 -13.64
C LYS A 66 -18.10 2.89 -12.31
N HIS A 67 -17.55 3.44 -11.23
CA HIS A 67 -18.11 3.33 -9.88
C HIS A 67 -18.46 4.70 -9.34
N SER A 68 -19.57 4.77 -8.60
CA SER A 68 -19.97 5.98 -7.88
C SER A 68 -18.99 6.31 -6.74
N GLU A 69 -18.99 7.57 -6.30
CA GLU A 69 -18.16 8.00 -5.18
C GLU A 69 -18.48 7.23 -3.88
N ALA A 70 -19.76 6.90 -3.66
CA ALA A 70 -20.19 6.13 -2.50
C ALA A 70 -19.62 4.71 -2.51
N GLU A 71 -19.66 4.03 -3.66
CA GLU A 71 -19.07 2.70 -3.84
C GLU A 71 -17.55 2.73 -3.66
N LEU A 72 -16.87 3.75 -4.19
CA LEU A 72 -15.43 3.91 -4.02
C LEU A 72 -15.03 4.15 -2.55
N LYS A 73 -15.82 4.94 -1.81
CA LYS A 73 -15.61 5.16 -0.37
C LYS A 73 -15.83 3.88 0.43
N ASP A 74 -16.86 3.11 0.12
CA ASP A 74 -17.10 1.84 0.77
C ASP A 74 -15.97 0.84 0.50
N LEU A 75 -15.54 0.74 -0.77
CA LEU A 75 -14.40 -0.07 -1.17
C LEU A 75 -13.12 0.32 -0.43
N ALA A 76 -12.85 1.62 -0.28
CA ALA A 76 -11.71 2.12 0.48
C ALA A 76 -11.78 1.75 1.96
N ARG A 77 -12.96 1.86 2.60
CA ARG A 77 -13.15 1.45 4.00
C ARG A 77 -12.89 -0.05 4.20
N GLN A 78 -13.42 -0.88 3.31
CA GLN A 78 -13.16 -2.32 3.36
C GLN A 78 -11.67 -2.63 3.20
N SER A 79 -10.98 -1.93 2.29
CA SER A 79 -9.54 -2.00 2.12
C SER A 79 -8.77 -1.64 3.39
N ILE A 80 -9.16 -0.56 4.07
CA ILE A 80 -8.54 -0.13 5.35
C ILE A 80 -8.66 -1.22 6.41
N ILE A 81 -9.87 -1.74 6.64
CA ILE A 81 -10.12 -2.81 7.63
C ILE A 81 -9.22 -4.03 7.36
N ARG A 82 -9.07 -4.44 6.10
CA ARG A 82 -8.19 -5.56 5.73
C ARG A 82 -6.70 -5.29 6.01
N MET A 83 -6.26 -4.06 5.84
CA MET A 83 -4.89 -3.68 6.15
C MET A 83 -4.67 -3.59 7.66
N GLU A 84 -5.64 -3.08 8.41
CA GLU A 84 -5.60 -3.05 9.88
C GLU A 84 -5.52 -4.47 10.47
N GLU A 85 -6.28 -5.44 9.93
CA GLU A 85 -6.15 -6.86 10.30
C GLU A 85 -4.71 -7.37 10.09
N GLN A 86 -4.06 -7.01 8.98
CA GLN A 86 -2.69 -7.43 8.69
C GLN A 86 -1.67 -6.75 9.60
N ILE A 87 -1.84 -5.45 9.87
CA ILE A 87 -1.01 -4.67 10.79
C ILE A 87 -1.12 -5.23 12.21
N GLN A 88 -2.34 -5.55 12.65
CA GLN A 88 -2.58 -6.13 13.96
C GLN A 88 -1.90 -7.49 14.10
N HIS A 89 -1.95 -8.33 13.06
CA HIS A 89 -1.22 -9.60 13.05
C HIS A 89 0.30 -9.43 13.15
N LEU A 90 0.87 -8.41 12.49
CA LEU A 90 2.29 -8.06 12.63
C LEU A 90 2.61 -7.65 14.08
N ARG A 91 1.76 -6.79 14.67
CA ARG A 91 1.93 -6.34 16.05
C ARG A 91 1.97 -7.51 17.03
N GLU A 92 1.01 -8.42 16.93
CA GLU A 92 0.93 -9.61 17.78
C GLU A 92 2.12 -10.55 17.58
N THR A 93 2.52 -10.78 16.34
CA THR A 93 3.60 -11.72 16.00
C THR A 93 4.96 -11.22 16.46
N PHE A 94 5.20 -9.91 16.39
CA PHE A 94 6.49 -9.30 16.69
C PHE A 94 6.52 -8.52 18.02
N GLY A 95 5.42 -8.52 18.79
CA GLY A 95 5.33 -7.80 20.07
C GLY A 95 5.45 -6.29 19.92
N ILE A 96 4.91 -5.72 18.85
CA ILE A 96 4.99 -4.28 18.56
C ILE A 96 3.75 -3.59 19.13
N GLU A 97 3.95 -2.61 20.01
CA GLU A 97 2.87 -1.80 20.55
C GLU A 97 2.27 -0.86 19.48
N PRO A 98 0.95 -0.56 19.54
CA PRO A 98 0.37 0.47 18.69
C PRO A 98 1.05 1.82 18.97
N PRO A 99 1.18 2.69 17.94
CA PRO A 99 1.68 4.04 18.17
C PRO A 99 0.77 4.74 19.19
N PRO A 100 1.33 5.62 20.04
CA PRO A 100 0.53 6.39 20.99
C PRO A 100 -0.53 7.19 20.24
N SER A 101 -1.74 7.19 20.78
CA SER A 101 -2.83 8.02 20.24
C SER A 101 -2.39 9.49 20.39
N GLU A 102 -2.63 10.34 19.39
CA GLU A 102 -2.35 11.79 19.53
C GLU A 102 -3.11 12.43 20.71
N SER A 103 -4.11 11.74 21.27
CA SER A 103 -4.81 12.06 22.51
C SER A 103 -3.99 11.90 23.80
N ASP A 104 -2.80 11.28 23.75
CA ASP A 104 -1.90 11.08 24.90
C ASP A 104 -0.76 12.11 24.94
N GLN A 105 -0.83 13.18 24.14
CA GLN A 105 0.08 14.30 24.35
C GLN A 105 -0.23 14.94 25.72
N PRO A 106 0.74 15.04 26.64
CA PRO A 106 0.54 15.81 27.86
C PRO A 106 0.20 17.24 27.44
N GLU A 107 -0.92 17.75 27.93
CA GLU A 107 -1.27 19.16 27.84
C GLU A 107 -0.10 19.96 28.42
N PHE A 108 0.78 20.47 27.55
CA PHE A 108 1.78 21.43 27.97
C PHE A 108 1.01 22.62 28.53
N PRO A 109 1.23 23.04 29.79
CA PRO A 109 0.54 24.20 30.34
C PRO A 109 0.87 25.38 29.44
N ALA A 110 -0.18 26.02 28.93
CA ALA A 110 -0.09 27.18 28.05
C ALA A 110 0.83 28.23 28.68
N ILE A 111 2.05 28.32 28.15
CA ILE A 111 2.97 29.39 28.51
C ILE A 111 2.32 30.64 27.95
N SER A 112 1.81 31.50 28.85
CA SER A 112 1.25 32.81 28.48
C SER A 112 2.25 33.55 27.58
N PRO A 113 1.81 34.23 26.50
CA PRO A 113 2.70 35.01 25.67
C PRO A 113 3.14 36.26 26.46
N MET A 114 4.18 36.13 27.28
CA MET A 114 4.92 37.29 27.78
C MET A 114 5.76 37.85 26.63
N ALA A 115 5.31 39.01 26.15
CA ALA A 115 6.08 40.09 25.54
C ALA A 115 7.33 39.69 24.73
N VAL A 116 7.15 39.74 23.41
CA VAL A 116 8.20 39.80 22.39
C VAL A 116 9.21 40.92 22.72
N PRO A 117 10.52 40.64 22.79
CA PRO A 117 11.53 41.62 22.43
C PRO A 117 11.81 41.46 20.93
N THR A 118 11.42 42.45 20.14
CA THR A 118 11.70 42.53 18.71
C THR A 118 13.20 42.69 18.51
N GLY A 119 13.92 41.56 18.41
CA GLY A 119 15.29 41.51 17.94
C GLY A 119 15.30 41.16 16.46
N GLU A 120 15.93 42.01 15.65
CA GLU A 120 16.03 41.92 14.20
C GLU A 120 16.45 40.51 13.73
N ILE A 121 15.59 39.85 12.95
CA ILE A 121 15.95 38.63 12.24
C ILE A 121 16.57 39.06 10.90
N SER A 122 17.89 38.94 10.80
CA SER A 122 18.66 39.14 9.57
C SER A 122 18.23 38.13 8.51
N LEU A 123 17.64 38.64 7.44
CA LEU A 123 17.04 37.89 6.32
C LEU A 123 18.13 37.54 5.30
N LEU A 124 18.94 36.52 5.58
CA LEU A 124 19.95 35.99 4.66
C LEU A 124 20.07 34.47 4.82
N ALA A 125 19.30 33.73 4.01
CA ALA A 125 19.59 32.41 3.45
C ALA A 125 18.27 31.69 3.11
N GLN A 126 17.64 32.04 2.00
CA GLN A 126 16.49 31.30 1.46
C GLN A 126 16.66 30.85 0.00
N ASP A 127 17.83 31.06 -0.62
CA ASP A 127 18.00 30.78 -2.06
C ASP A 127 18.69 29.44 -2.42
N ASP A 128 19.12 28.62 -1.46
CA ASP A 128 19.94 27.43 -1.76
C ASP A 128 19.21 26.07 -1.71
N LEU A 129 17.88 26.03 -1.62
CA LEU A 129 17.13 24.74 -1.54
C LEU A 129 16.23 24.42 -2.74
N LEU A 130 16.33 25.17 -3.84
CA LEU A 130 15.43 25.02 -4.99
C LEU A 130 16.06 24.50 -6.28
N ASN A 131 17.30 23.97 -6.24
CA ASN A 131 18.07 23.70 -7.46
C ASN A 131 18.63 22.29 -7.67
N ASP A 132 18.17 21.25 -6.97
CA ASP A 132 18.88 19.94 -7.02
C ASP A 132 18.07 18.69 -7.42
N PHE A 133 16.94 18.79 -8.13
CA PHE A 133 16.32 17.59 -8.75
C PHE A 133 15.61 17.84 -10.09
N SER A 134 16.26 18.58 -10.99
CA SER A 134 15.83 18.68 -12.40
C SER A 134 16.85 18.06 -13.37
N ASP A 135 17.33 16.85 -13.08
CA ASP A 135 18.15 16.08 -14.03
C ASP A 135 17.95 14.56 -13.84
N VAL A 136 16.86 14.01 -14.38
CA VAL A 136 16.85 12.67 -14.99
C VAL A 136 15.79 12.68 -16.11
N LEU A 137 16.25 12.91 -17.34
CA LEU A 137 15.58 12.47 -18.56
C LEU A 137 16.10 11.08 -18.94
#